data_AF-A0A0D0CYA3-F1
#
_entry.id   AF-A0A0D0CYA3-F1
#
_cell.length_a   1.000
_cell.length_b   1.000
_cell.length_c   1.000
_cell.angle_alpha   90.00
_cell.angle_beta   90.00
_cell.angle_gamma   90.00
#
_symmetry.space_group_name_H-M   'P 1'
#
loop_
_entity.id
_entity.type
_entity.pdbx_description
1 polymer ?
#
loop_
_entity_poly.entity_id
_entity_poly.type
_entity_poly.pdbx_seq_one_letter_code
_entity_poly.pdbx_strand_id
1 'polypeptide(L)'
;EVTNHTNGTLFLERQLLCLMGEDLNLESAATILLHITQIPKLPLIAKEAICAVAFILGHVLSSKLAADLQNQLQASLVDSVTKHVIVALSPHFAQLQGSAEDLQDKIVALAKLQKDTEVKEVIAQGLLSASMDCTEEEADGLLNSLKNIKNIINILTPSLESTQSQINAL
;
A
#
# COMPACT_ATOMS: atom_id res chain seq x y z
N GLU A 1 0.32 -15.04 -62.53
CA GLU A 1 -0.72 -15.71 -61.73
C GLU A 1 -0.80 -15.12 -60.33
N VAL A 2 -2.02 -14.71 -59.97
CA VAL A 2 -2.34 -14.09 -58.69
C VAL A 2 -2.80 -15.17 -57.71
N THR A 3 -2.23 -15.20 -56.51
CA THR A 3 -2.44 -16.30 -55.53
C THR A 3 -2.70 -15.83 -54.10
N ASN A 4 -2.54 -14.54 -53.80
CA ASN A 4 -2.85 -13.96 -52.49
C ASN A 4 -3.10 -12.45 -52.63
N HIS A 5 -3.47 -11.80 -51.52
CA HIS A 5 -3.77 -10.36 -51.52
C HIS A 5 -2.53 -9.51 -51.85
N THR A 6 -1.34 -9.89 -51.38
CA THR A 6 -0.09 -9.14 -51.58
C THR A 6 0.35 -9.11 -53.04
N ASN A 7 0.42 -10.28 -53.70
CA ASN A 7 0.76 -10.35 -55.12
C ASN A 7 -0.39 -9.88 -56.01
N GLY A 8 -1.64 -9.94 -55.52
CA GLY A 8 -2.81 -9.31 -56.13
C GLY A 8 -2.69 -7.79 -56.19
N THR A 9 -2.35 -7.13 -55.08
CA THR A 9 -2.13 -5.68 -55.04
C THR A 9 -1.02 -5.27 -56.00
N LEU A 10 0.14 -5.93 -55.94
CA LEU A 10 1.26 -5.67 -56.87
C LEU A 10 0.87 -5.87 -58.34
N PHE A 11 0.01 -6.87 -58.62
CA PHE A 11 -0.50 -7.08 -59.96
C PHE A 11 -1.38 -5.93 -60.43
N LEU A 12 -2.32 -5.48 -59.59
CA LEU A 12 -3.22 -4.37 -59.91
C LEU A 12 -2.45 -3.05 -60.11
N GLU A 13 -1.42 -2.79 -59.30
CA GLU A 13 -0.53 -1.63 -59.45
C GLU A 13 0.23 -1.67 -60.79
N ARG A 14 0.80 -2.84 -61.15
CA ARG A 14 1.52 -3.02 -62.41
C ARG A 14 0.62 -2.85 -63.64
N GLN A 15 -0.65 -3.24 -63.52
CA GLN A 15 -1.65 -3.07 -64.57
C GLN A 15 -2.28 -1.67 -64.57
N LEU A 16 -1.84 -0.76 -63.69
CA LEU A 16 -2.38 0.59 -63.53
C LEU A 16 -3.89 0.60 -63.21
N LEU A 17 -4.37 -0.46 -62.56
CA LEU A 17 -5.76 -0.59 -62.12
C LEU A 17 -5.99 -0.02 -60.73
N CYS A 18 -4.92 0.16 -59.94
CA CYS A 18 -4.95 0.86 -58.66
C CYS A 18 -3.73 1.76 -58.48
N LEU A 19 -3.82 2.72 -57.56
CA LEU A 19 -2.71 3.58 -57.17
C LEU A 19 -1.69 2.81 -56.34
N MET A 20 -0.41 3.09 -56.58
CA MET A 20 0.68 2.42 -55.87
C MET A 20 0.74 2.87 -54.41
N GLY A 21 0.77 1.90 -53.50
CA GLY A 21 0.87 2.14 -52.06
C GLY A 21 -0.41 2.63 -51.38
N GLU A 22 -1.55 2.59 -52.06
CA GLU A 22 -2.85 2.88 -51.45
C GLU A 22 -3.46 1.61 -50.82
N ASP A 23 -4.01 1.75 -49.61
CA ASP A 23 -4.72 0.66 -48.94
C ASP A 23 -6.04 0.35 -49.65
N LEU A 24 -6.11 -0.84 -50.24
CA LEU A 24 -7.30 -1.29 -50.96
C LEU A 24 -8.41 -1.69 -49.98
N ASN A 25 -9.52 -0.96 -50.02
CA ASN A 25 -10.75 -1.21 -49.28
C ASN A 25 -11.88 -1.67 -50.20
N LEU A 26 -13.07 -1.94 -49.63
CA LEU A 26 -14.24 -2.42 -50.38
C LEU A 26 -14.67 -1.49 -51.53
N GLU A 27 -14.57 -0.17 -51.35
CA GLU A 27 -14.96 0.83 -52.34
C GLU A 27 -13.96 0.89 -53.51
N SER A 28 -12.66 0.85 -53.19
CA SER A 28 -11.60 0.75 -54.19
C SER A 28 -11.71 -0.54 -55.00
N ALA A 29 -12.01 -1.68 -54.36
CA ALA A 29 -12.25 -2.96 -55.03
C ALA A 29 -13.45 -2.92 -55.99
N ALA A 30 -14.57 -2.29 -55.61
CA ALA A 30 -15.72 -2.11 -56.49
C ALA A 30 -15.38 -1.24 -57.71
N THR A 31 -14.61 -0.17 -57.49
CA THR A 31 -14.13 0.73 -58.55
C THR A 31 -13.20 0.01 -59.52
N ILE A 32 -12.28 -0.81 -59.00
CA ILE A 32 -11.36 -1.62 -59.81
C ILE A 32 -12.13 -2.64 -60.64
N LEU A 33 -13.13 -3.32 -60.08
CA LEU A 33 -13.98 -4.24 -60.83
C LEU A 33 -14.73 -3.54 -61.96
N LEU A 34 -15.27 -2.35 -61.70
CA LEU A 34 -15.90 -1.53 -62.73
C LEU A 34 -14.92 -1.20 -63.85
N HIS A 35 -13.70 -0.75 -63.53
CA HIS A 35 -12.66 -0.49 -64.53
C HIS A 35 -12.27 -1.74 -65.32
N ILE A 36 -12.18 -2.92 -64.69
CA ILE A 36 -11.90 -4.18 -65.38
C ILE A 36 -12.96 -4.48 -66.44
N THR A 37 -14.24 -4.20 -66.17
CA THR A 37 -15.32 -4.42 -67.16
C THR A 37 -15.20 -3.52 -68.40
N GLN A 38 -14.46 -2.41 -68.29
CA GLN A 38 -14.29 -1.43 -69.36
C GLN A 38 -13.05 -1.72 -70.25
N ILE A 39 -12.22 -2.73 -69.91
CA ILE A 39 -11.01 -3.07 -70.68
C ILE A 39 -11.40 -3.87 -71.94
N PRO A 40 -11.16 -3.36 -73.16
CA PRO A 40 -11.48 -4.09 -74.37
C PRO A 40 -10.48 -5.22 -74.66
N LYS A 41 -10.99 -6.43 -74.90
CA LYS A 41 -10.29 -7.59 -75.53
C LYS A 41 -9.05 -8.18 -74.82
N LEU A 42 -9.06 -8.44 -73.51
CA LEU A 42 -8.09 -9.41 -72.92
C LEU A 42 -8.70 -10.30 -71.82
N PRO A 43 -9.04 -11.56 -72.11
CA PRO A 43 -9.63 -12.47 -71.13
C PRO A 43 -8.66 -12.84 -69.99
N LEU A 44 -7.34 -12.80 -70.23
CA LEU A 44 -6.34 -13.22 -69.25
C LEU A 44 -6.08 -12.15 -68.18
N ILE A 45 -5.86 -10.90 -68.59
CA ILE A 45 -5.61 -9.78 -67.66
C ILE A 45 -6.85 -9.52 -66.79
N ALA A 46 -8.04 -9.51 -67.40
CA ALA A 46 -9.29 -9.34 -66.67
C ALA A 46 -9.50 -10.47 -65.65
N LYS A 47 -9.20 -11.72 -66.01
CA LYS A 47 -9.28 -12.86 -65.08
C LYS A 47 -8.32 -12.69 -63.91
N GLU A 48 -7.05 -12.41 -64.15
CA GLU A 48 -6.05 -12.23 -63.09
C GLU A 48 -6.37 -11.02 -62.20
N ALA A 49 -6.90 -9.94 -62.76
CA ALA A 49 -7.35 -8.76 -62.02
C ALA A 49 -8.56 -9.05 -61.12
N ILE A 50 -9.55 -9.80 -61.62
CA ILE A 50 -10.69 -10.27 -60.81
C ILE A 50 -10.21 -11.16 -59.67
N CYS A 51 -9.28 -12.09 -59.94
CA CYS A 51 -8.66 -12.91 -58.89
C CYS A 51 -7.95 -12.06 -57.83
N ALA A 52 -7.19 -11.03 -58.24
CA ALA A 52 -6.55 -10.10 -57.31
C ALA A 52 -7.56 -9.41 -56.40
N VAL A 53 -8.62 -8.82 -56.98
CA VAL A 53 -9.67 -8.17 -56.20
C VAL A 53 -10.33 -9.15 -55.23
N ALA A 54 -10.59 -10.39 -55.66
CA ALA A 54 -11.17 -11.41 -54.78
C ALA A 54 -10.27 -11.74 -53.57
N PHE A 55 -8.96 -11.90 -53.78
CA PHE A 55 -8.01 -12.13 -52.68
C PHE A 55 -7.91 -10.93 -51.73
N ILE A 56 -7.92 -9.71 -52.28
CA ILE A 56 -7.89 -8.47 -51.49
C ILE A 56 -9.16 -8.33 -50.65
N LEU A 57 -10.34 -8.55 -51.23
CA LEU A 57 -11.61 -8.54 -50.50
C LEU A 57 -11.64 -9.59 -49.39
N GLY A 58 -11.15 -10.80 -49.66
CA GLY A 58 -11.01 -11.85 -48.66
C GLY A 58 -10.13 -11.43 -47.48
N HIS A 59 -9.01 -10.74 -47.76
CA HIS A 59 -8.12 -10.22 -46.73
C HIS A 59 -8.76 -9.09 -45.92
N VAL A 60 -9.37 -8.10 -46.58
CA VAL A 60 -10.04 -6.95 -45.93
C VAL A 60 -11.15 -7.42 -45.00
N LEU A 61 -11.99 -8.35 -45.45
CA LEU A 61 -13.07 -8.92 -44.63
C LEU A 61 -12.53 -9.72 -43.44
N SER A 62 -11.48 -10.53 -43.66
CA SER A 62 -10.86 -11.32 -42.58
C SER A 62 -10.19 -10.43 -41.54
N SER A 63 -9.49 -9.37 -41.97
CA SER A 63 -8.85 -8.39 -41.09
C SER A 63 -9.88 -7.62 -40.27
N LYS A 64 -10.98 -7.17 -40.89
CA LYS A 64 -12.08 -6.52 -40.17
C LYS A 64 -12.71 -7.44 -39.13
N LEU A 65 -12.99 -8.69 -39.49
CA LEU A 65 -13.52 -9.68 -38.55
C LEU A 65 -12.55 -9.92 -37.37
N ALA A 66 -11.25 -10.00 -37.64
CA ALA A 66 -10.24 -10.16 -36.61
C ALA A 66 -10.19 -8.96 -35.65
N ALA A 67 -10.28 -7.73 -36.19
CA ALA A 67 -10.34 -6.52 -35.39
C ALA A 67 -11.61 -6.44 -34.54
N ASP A 68 -12.77 -6.78 -35.11
CA ASP A 68 -14.05 -6.81 -34.39
C ASP A 68 -14.04 -7.85 -33.26
N LEU A 69 -13.51 -9.05 -33.53
CA LEU A 69 -13.32 -10.09 -32.50
C LEU A 69 -12.35 -9.63 -31.42
N GLN A 70 -11.22 -9.02 -31.79
CA GLN A 70 -10.25 -8.49 -30.82
C GLN A 70 -10.90 -7.43 -29.93
N ASN A 71 -11.64 -6.48 -30.50
CA ASN A 71 -12.31 -5.43 -29.74
C ASN A 71 -13.36 -6.01 -28.78
N GLN A 72 -14.16 -6.96 -29.24
CA GLN A 72 -15.18 -7.61 -28.41
C GLN A 72 -14.56 -8.45 -27.29
N LEU A 73 -13.53 -9.24 -27.61
CA LEU A 73 -12.80 -10.05 -26.62
C LEU A 73 -12.09 -9.16 -25.61
N GLN A 74 -11.45 -8.08 -26.05
CA GLN A 74 -10.78 -7.13 -25.16
C GLN A 74 -11.78 -6.47 -24.21
N ALA A 75 -12.90 -5.96 -24.72
CA ALA A 75 -13.93 -5.34 -23.88
C ALA A 75 -14.51 -6.34 -22.87
N SER A 76 -14.83 -7.57 -23.31
CA SER A 76 -15.39 -8.61 -22.43
C SER A 76 -14.38 -9.11 -21.40
N LEU A 77 -13.11 -9.28 -21.79
CA LEU A 77 -12.07 -9.79 -20.92
C LEU A 77 -11.68 -8.75 -19.87
N VAL A 78 -11.57 -7.47 -20.24
CA VAL A 78 -11.30 -6.38 -19.30
C VAL A 78 -12.40 -6.32 -18.24
N ASP A 79 -13.68 -6.28 -18.64
CA ASP A 79 -14.80 -6.24 -17.68
C ASP A 79 -14.80 -7.46 -16.74
N SER A 80 -14.62 -8.67 -17.28
CA SER A 80 -14.60 -9.91 -16.49
C SER A 80 -13.42 -9.98 -15.52
N VAL A 81 -12.22 -9.62 -15.98
CA VAL A 81 -11.00 -9.61 -15.16
C VAL A 81 -11.11 -8.55 -14.07
N THR A 82 -11.57 -7.33 -14.40
CA THR A 82 -11.78 -6.28 -13.40
C THR A 82 -12.77 -6.71 -12.33
N LYS A 83 -13.89 -7.33 -12.69
CA LYS A 83 -14.86 -7.87 -11.72
C LYS A 83 -14.24 -8.94 -10.83
N HIS A 84 -13.51 -9.89 -11.39
CA HIS A 84 -12.83 -10.93 -10.61
C HIS A 84 -11.80 -10.35 -9.66
N VAL A 85 -10.98 -9.40 -10.11
CA VAL A 85 -9.97 -8.74 -9.28
C VAL A 85 -10.64 -7.99 -8.12
N ILE A 86 -11.71 -7.25 -8.37
CA ILE A 86 -12.46 -6.56 -7.31
C ILE A 86 -13.02 -7.58 -6.30
N VAL A 87 -13.74 -8.60 -6.78
CA VAL A 87 -14.35 -9.60 -5.89
C VAL A 87 -13.30 -10.35 -5.08
N ALA A 88 -12.15 -10.69 -5.67
CA ALA A 88 -11.08 -11.40 -4.97
C ALA A 88 -10.36 -10.52 -3.94
N LEU A 89 -10.11 -9.24 -4.26
CA LEU A 89 -9.32 -8.36 -3.40
C LEU A 89 -10.14 -7.60 -2.35
N SER A 90 -11.43 -7.32 -2.61
CA SER A 90 -12.28 -6.56 -1.68
C SER A 90 -12.30 -7.12 -0.25
N PRO A 91 -12.43 -8.43 -0.01
CA PRO A 91 -12.39 -8.98 1.36
C PRO A 91 -11.06 -8.73 2.06
N HIS A 92 -9.95 -8.79 1.33
CA HIS A 92 -8.62 -8.52 1.88
C HIS A 92 -8.43 -7.06 2.25
N PHE A 93 -8.94 -6.12 1.44
CA PHE A 93 -8.94 -4.70 1.79
C PHE A 93 -9.80 -4.41 3.02
N ALA A 94 -10.98 -5.02 3.11
CA ALA A 94 -11.85 -4.88 4.29
C ALA A 94 -11.18 -5.42 5.56
N GLN A 95 -10.51 -6.57 5.46
CA GLN A 95 -9.74 -7.14 6.57
C GLN A 95 -8.56 -6.25 6.98
N LEU A 96 -7.82 -5.72 6.00
CA LEU A 96 -6.70 -4.82 6.26
C LEU A 96 -7.18 -3.54 6.95
N GLN A 97 -8.29 -2.96 6.51
CA GLN A 97 -8.89 -1.80 7.13
C GLN A 97 -9.28 -2.09 8.59
N GLY A 98 -10.00 -3.18 8.86
CA GLY A 98 -10.37 -3.55 10.23
C GLY A 98 -9.14 -3.81 11.13
N SER A 99 -8.07 -4.37 10.56
CA SER A 99 -6.81 -4.58 11.30
C SER A 99 -6.09 -3.26 11.61
N ALA A 100 -6.15 -2.28 10.70
CA ALA A 100 -5.59 -0.95 10.90
C ALA A 100 -6.36 -0.18 11.98
N GLU A 101 -7.69 -0.31 12.01
CA GLU A 101 -8.56 0.28 13.04
C GLU A 101 -8.25 -0.33 14.43
N ASP A 102 -8.17 -1.66 14.55
CA ASP A 102 -7.79 -2.33 15.81
C ASP A 102 -6.39 -1.93 16.29
N LEU A 103 -5.42 -1.78 15.38
CA LEU A 103 -4.09 -1.31 15.72
C LEU A 103 -4.12 0.14 16.25
N GLN A 104 -4.90 1.01 15.62
CA GLN A 104 -5.08 2.39 16.06
C GLN A 104 -5.66 2.46 17.48
N ASP A 105 -6.68 1.64 17.77
CA ASP A 105 -7.28 1.55 19.09
C ASP A 105 -6.27 1.08 20.16
N LYS A 106 -5.44 0.08 19.82
CA LYS A 106 -4.36 -0.37 20.71
C LYS A 106 -3.31 0.69 20.97
N ILE A 107 -2.93 1.48 19.96
CA ILE A 107 -1.98 2.59 20.11
C ILE A 107 -2.54 3.64 21.07
N VAL A 108 -3.82 4.00 20.93
CA VAL A 108 -4.50 4.94 21.85
C VAL A 108 -4.54 4.38 23.27
N ALA A 109 -4.85 3.09 23.44
CA ALA A 109 -4.86 2.45 24.76
C ALA A 109 -3.47 2.41 25.41
N LEU A 110 -2.42 2.12 24.63
CA LEU A 110 -1.03 2.14 25.11
C LEU A 110 -0.59 3.54 25.54
N ALA A 111 -0.91 4.57 24.76
CA ALA A 111 -0.60 5.96 25.12
C ALA A 111 -1.26 6.37 26.44
N LYS A 112 -2.50 5.92 26.67
CA LYS A 112 -3.21 6.15 27.94
C LYS A 112 -2.52 5.41 29.10
N LEU A 113 -2.18 4.13 28.92
CA LEU A 113 -1.47 3.33 29.92
C LEU A 113 -0.12 3.93 30.30
N GLN A 114 0.63 4.44 29.32
CA GLN A 114 1.90 5.10 29.57
C GLN A 114 1.72 6.34 30.46
N LYS A 115 0.76 7.20 30.12
CA LYS A 115 0.44 8.39 30.92
C LYS A 115 0.01 8.04 32.35
N ASP A 116 -0.82 7.01 32.51
CA ASP A 116 -1.26 6.56 33.83
C ASP A 116 -0.09 6.00 34.66
N THR A 117 0.90 5.38 34.01
CA THR A 117 2.10 4.85 34.65
C THR A 117 3.04 5.96 35.12
N GLU A 118 3.29 6.96 34.28
CA GLU A 118 4.09 8.14 34.64
C GLU A 118 3.48 8.88 35.85
N VAL A 119 2.16 9.07 35.86
CA VAL A 119 1.47 9.72 36.99
C VAL A 119 1.65 8.92 38.28
N LYS A 120 1.54 7.59 38.23
CA LYS A 120 1.75 6.72 39.41
C LYS A 120 3.18 6.79 39.92
N GLU A 121 4.16 6.84 39.02
CA GLU A 121 5.58 6.94 39.39
C GLU A 121 5.88 8.25 40.12
N VAL A 122 5.36 9.38 39.61
CA VAL A 122 5.49 10.69 40.25
C VAL A 122 4.86 10.70 41.64
N ILE A 123 3.67 10.12 41.80
CA ILE A 123 2.99 10.02 43.11
C ILE A 123 3.81 9.15 44.08
N ALA A 124 4.34 8.01 43.62
CA ALA A 124 5.14 7.12 44.44
C ALA A 124 6.45 7.77 44.90
N GLN A 125 7.14 8.48 44.01
CA GLN A 125 8.33 9.26 44.38
C GLN A 125 8.00 10.35 45.40
N GLY A 126 6.90 11.09 45.20
CA GLY A 126 6.46 12.11 46.16
C GLY A 126 6.16 11.55 47.55
N LEU A 127 5.51 10.38 47.63
CA LEU A 127 5.23 9.69 48.90
C LEU A 127 6.52 9.20 49.58
N LEU A 128 7.46 8.66 48.82
CA LEU A 128 8.75 8.21 49.36
C LEU A 128 9.58 9.38 49.89
N SER A 129 9.64 10.49 49.16
CA SER A 129 10.33 11.70 49.62
C SER A 129 9.71 12.25 50.90
N ALA A 130 8.38 12.39 50.96
CA ALA A 130 7.71 12.86 52.16
C ALA A 130 7.93 11.94 53.37
N SER A 131 7.91 10.61 53.14
CA SER A 131 8.23 9.64 54.20
C SER A 131 9.67 9.79 54.69
N MET A 132 10.62 10.04 53.78
CA MET A 132 12.03 10.22 54.12
C MET A 132 12.23 11.48 54.95
N ASP A 133 11.62 12.60 54.55
CA ASP A 133 11.66 13.87 55.28
C ASP A 133 11.10 13.71 56.71
N CYS A 134 9.98 12.98 56.88
CA CYS A 134 9.44 12.69 58.21
C CYS A 134 10.40 11.84 59.05
N THR A 135 11.01 10.81 58.48
CA THR A 135 11.96 9.97 59.22
C THR A 135 13.24 10.71 59.60
N GLU A 136 13.69 11.66 58.78
CA GLU A 136 14.82 12.54 59.09
C GLU A 136 14.50 13.45 60.28
N GLU A 137 13.33 14.10 60.27
CA GLU A 137 12.88 14.96 61.38
C GLU A 137 12.73 14.18 62.69
N GLU A 138 12.18 12.96 62.64
CA GLU A 138 12.09 12.08 63.81
C GLU A 138 13.47 11.67 64.33
N ALA A 139 14.41 11.34 63.43
CA ALA A 139 15.78 10.99 63.79
C ALA A 139 16.52 12.16 64.45
N ASP A 140 16.35 13.37 63.94
CA ASP A 140 16.91 14.60 64.53
C ASP A 140 16.31 14.88 65.91
N GLY A 141 14.99 14.70 66.06
CA GLY A 141 14.31 14.79 67.36
C GLY A 141 14.85 13.78 68.39
N LEU A 142 15.09 12.53 67.96
CA LEU A 142 15.70 11.49 68.79
C LEU A 142 17.15 11.81 69.16
N LEU A 143 17.95 12.29 68.21
CA LEU A 143 19.34 12.67 68.44
C LEU A 143 19.44 13.81 69.46
N ASN A 144 18.56 14.81 69.34
CA ASN A 144 18.48 15.91 70.29
C ASN A 144 18.05 15.43 71.69
N SER A 145 17.08 14.53 71.75
CA SER A 145 16.65 13.90 73.01
C SER A 145 17.79 13.12 73.68
N LEU A 146 18.56 12.36 72.90
CA LEU A 146 19.71 11.59 73.39
C LEU A 146 20.84 12.50 73.90
N LYS A 147 21.05 13.63 73.23
CA LYS A 147 21.97 14.68 73.68
C LYS A 147 21.52 15.29 75.02
N ASN A 148 20.23 15.52 75.20
CA ASN A 148 19.68 16.00 76.47
C ASN A 148 19.88 14.97 77.59
N ILE A 149 19.62 13.68 77.34
CA ILE A 149 19.86 12.60 78.31
C ILE A 149 21.34 12.55 78.71
N LYS A 150 22.25 12.61 77.73
CA LYS A 150 23.70 12.65 77.98
C LYS A 150 24.10 13.83 78.88
N ASN A 151 23.54 15.01 78.62
CA ASN A 151 23.80 16.20 79.44
C ASN A 151 23.29 16.01 80.89
N ILE A 152 22.10 15.43 81.07
CA ILE A 152 21.56 15.14 82.41
C ILE A 152 22.45 14.15 83.15
N ILE A 153 22.89 13.07 82.50
CA ILE A 153 23.81 12.09 83.10
C ILE A 153 25.09 12.78 83.55
N ASN A 154 25.71 13.60 82.69
CA ASN A 154 26.93 14.35 83.03
C ASN A 154 26.76 15.28 84.24
N ILE A 155 25.56 15.85 84.44
CA ILE A 155 25.24 16.70 85.60
C ILE A 155 25.09 15.85 86.87
N LEU A 156 24.47 14.66 86.77
CA LEU A 156 24.16 13.81 87.92
C LEU A 156 25.35 12.96 88.39
N THR A 157 26.23 12.52 87.48
CA THR A 157 27.37 11.64 87.81
C THR A 157 28.23 12.17 88.96
N PRO A 158 28.69 13.45 88.98
CA PRO A 158 29.51 13.96 90.08
C PRO A 158 28.75 13.99 91.42
N SER A 159 27.45 14.26 91.38
CA SER A 159 26.60 14.28 92.58
C SER A 159 26.43 12.88 93.16
N LEU A 160 26.31 11.86 92.31
CA LEU A 160 26.23 10.46 92.72
C LEU A 160 27.57 9.95 93.26
N GLU A 161 28.68 10.27 92.60
CA GLU A 161 30.04 9.95 93.08
C GLU A 161 30.33 10.59 94.45
N SER A 162 29.91 11.85 94.63
CA SER A 162 30.02 12.54 95.92
C SER A 162 29.21 11.84 97.02
N THR A 163 27.97 11.46 96.73
CA THR A 163 27.11 10.73 97.68
C THR A 163 27.70 9.36 98.03
N GLN A 164 28.19 8.61 97.04
CA GLN A 164 28.81 7.30 97.25
C GLN A 164 30.10 7.42 98.08
N SER A 165 30.90 8.46 97.84
CA SER A 165 32.12 8.74 98.62
C SER A 165 31.80 9.03 100.09
N GLN A 166 30.71 9.77 100.36
CA GLN A 166 30.22 9.99 101.72
C GLN A 166 29.75 8.72 102.40
N ILE A 167 29.01 7.84 101.69
CA ILE A 167 28.55 6.55 102.22
C ILE A 167 29.74 5.65 102.56
N ASN A 168 30.75 5.58 101.69
CA ASN A 168 31.93 4.74 101.91
C ASN A 168 32.85 5.25 103.05
N ALA A 169 32.66 6.49 103.51
CA ALA A 169 33.40 7.09 104.61
C ALA A 169 32.72 6.94 105.98
N LEU A 170 31.55 6.30 106.03
CA LEU A 170 30.84 5.87 107.25
C LEU A 170 31.19 4.42 107.61
#